data_AF-A0A2D6HBA0-F1
#
_entry.id   AF-A0A2D6HBA0-F1
#
_cell.length_a   1.000
_cell.length_b   1.000
_cell.length_c   1.000
_cell.angle_alpha   90.00
_cell.angle_beta   90.00
_cell.angle_gamma   90.00
#
_symmetry.space_group_name_H-M   'P 1'
#
loop_
_entity.id
_entity.type
_entity.pdbx_description
1 polymer ?
#
loop_
_entity_poly.entity_id
_entity_poly.type
_entity_poly.pdbx_seq_one_letter_code
_entity_poly.pdbx_strand_id
1 'polypeptide(L)'
;MRTMVTEAVNHDPAATFLLTGSHVAGRPSMGVWLSYGLGSMNRDLPLFCVLVTKGKGGQPLPERLWGSGFLSARHLGVQLRAGVDTVLILNDPPGLDRRTGGACSTL
;
A
#
# COMPACT_ATOMS: atom_id res chain seq x y z
N MET A 1 -21.35 13.16 20.37
CA MET A 1 -20.27 12.53 19.58
C MET A 1 -20.66 12.61 18.10
N ARG A 2 -19.82 13.19 17.23
CA ARG A 2 -20.04 13.15 15.77
C ARG A 2 -19.29 11.96 15.20
N THR A 3 -19.97 11.09 14.46
CA THR A 3 -19.39 9.94 13.77
C THR A 3 -19.11 10.27 12.31
N MET A 4 -18.36 9.41 11.62
CA MET A 4 -18.24 9.47 10.16
C MET A 4 -19.59 9.07 9.52
N VAL A 5 -20.00 9.80 8.49
CA VAL A 5 -21.19 9.53 7.67
C VAL A 5 -20.76 9.54 6.21
N THR A 6 -21.26 8.60 5.41
CA THR A 6 -20.98 8.49 3.98
C THR A 6 -22.25 8.19 3.22
N GLU A 7 -22.39 8.77 2.03
CA GLU A 7 -23.48 8.49 1.09
C GLU A 7 -23.14 7.33 0.13
N ALA A 8 -22.00 6.65 0.35
CA ALA A 8 -21.57 5.53 -0.47
C ALA A 8 -22.46 4.31 -0.21
N VAL A 9 -23.19 3.87 -1.25
CA VAL A 9 -24.06 2.69 -1.18
C VAL A 9 -23.27 1.38 -1.24
N ASN A 10 -22.11 1.39 -1.91
CA ASN A 10 -21.28 0.20 -2.12
C ASN A 10 -20.06 0.18 -1.18
N HIS A 11 -19.57 -1.02 -0.86
CA HIS A 11 -18.44 -1.21 0.06
C HIS A 11 -17.13 -0.61 -0.47
N ASP A 12 -16.89 -0.64 -1.78
CA ASP A 12 -15.66 -0.13 -2.40
C ASP A 12 -15.50 1.41 -2.29
N PRO A 13 -16.50 2.22 -2.69
CA PRO A 13 -16.48 3.66 -2.45
C PRO A 13 -16.50 4.01 -0.96
N ALA A 14 -17.22 3.25 -0.13
CA ALA A 14 -17.25 3.47 1.32
C ALA A 14 -15.87 3.25 1.95
N ALA A 15 -15.17 2.18 1.58
CA ALA A 15 -13.80 1.92 2.03
C ALA A 15 -12.81 2.99 1.52
N THR A 16 -12.98 3.44 0.27
CA THR A 16 -12.18 4.53 -0.30
C THR A 16 -12.40 5.82 0.49
N PHE A 17 -13.65 6.15 0.84
CA PHE A 17 -13.98 7.32 1.65
C PHE A 17 -13.41 7.23 3.06
N LEU A 18 -13.58 6.08 3.72
CA LEU A 18 -13.07 5.84 5.05
C LEU A 18 -11.56 6.08 5.14
N LEU A 19 -10.81 5.63 4.13
CA LEU A 19 -9.35 5.68 4.14
C LEU A 19 -8.76 6.91 3.48
N THR A 20 -9.47 7.60 2.58
CA THR A 20 -8.92 8.74 1.82
C THR A 20 -9.72 10.04 1.95
N GLY A 21 -10.89 9.99 2.61
CA GLY A 21 -11.83 11.10 2.70
C GLY A 21 -12.57 11.42 1.39
N SER A 22 -12.50 10.53 0.38
CA SER A 22 -13.13 10.73 -0.93
C SER A 22 -13.72 9.44 -1.49
N HIS A 23 -14.81 9.56 -2.24
CA HIS A 23 -15.41 8.45 -2.98
C HIS A 23 -14.63 8.16 -4.28
N VAL A 24 -13.88 9.15 -4.77
CA VAL A 24 -13.02 9.05 -5.96
C VAL A 24 -11.61 8.67 -5.54
N ALA A 25 -11.04 7.69 -6.24
CA ALA A 25 -9.67 7.23 -6.06
C ALA A 25 -8.62 8.32 -6.34
N GLY A 26 -7.42 8.15 -5.81
CA GLY A 26 -6.26 9.01 -6.10
C GLY A 26 -5.96 10.08 -5.07
N ARG A 27 -6.79 10.22 -4.02
CA ARG A 27 -6.43 11.03 -2.85
C ARG A 27 -5.47 10.25 -1.94
N PRO A 28 -4.55 10.95 -1.25
CA PRO A 28 -3.69 10.33 -0.25
C PRO A 28 -4.51 9.65 0.84
N SER A 29 -4.10 8.44 1.22
CA SER A 29 -4.72 7.72 2.33
C SER A 29 -4.42 8.37 3.69
N MET A 30 -5.17 7.99 4.71
CA MET A 30 -4.99 8.43 6.09
C MET A 30 -3.58 8.12 6.60
N GLY A 31 -3.03 6.93 6.28
CA GLY A 31 -1.66 6.57 6.63
C GLY A 31 -0.62 7.47 5.96
N VAL A 32 -0.89 7.88 4.72
CA VAL A 32 -0.02 8.80 3.97
C VAL A 32 -0.05 10.20 4.57
N TRP A 33 -1.22 10.70 5.00
CA TRP A 33 -1.30 11.98 5.70
C TRP A 33 -0.57 11.98 7.03
N LEU A 34 -0.69 10.90 7.82
CA LEU A 34 0.06 10.74 9.06
C LEU A 34 1.57 10.71 8.77
N SER A 35 1.98 9.97 7.75
CA SER A 35 3.37 9.90 7.30
C SER A 35 3.92 11.25 6.84
N TYR A 36 3.14 12.04 6.10
CA TYR A 36 3.53 13.36 5.61
C TYR A 36 3.60 14.39 6.74
N GLY A 37 2.61 14.40 7.63
CA GLY A 37 2.51 15.39 8.70
C GLY A 37 3.43 15.12 9.89
N LEU A 38 3.59 13.85 10.29
CA LEU A 38 4.37 13.45 11.46
C LEU A 38 5.77 12.96 11.13
N GLY A 39 5.99 12.49 9.90
CA GLY A 39 7.25 11.84 9.52
C GLY A 39 7.47 10.50 10.23
N SER A 40 8.73 10.09 10.35
CA SER A 40 9.13 8.91 11.12
C SER A 40 10.44 9.18 11.85
N MET A 41 10.52 8.70 13.08
CA MET A 41 11.76 8.65 13.86
C MET A 41 12.67 7.49 13.43
N ASN A 42 12.12 6.51 12.72
CA ASN A 42 12.84 5.36 12.22
C ASN A 42 13.20 5.54 10.74
N ARG A 43 14.45 5.23 10.39
CA ARG A 43 14.98 5.30 9.02
C ARG A 43 15.04 3.94 8.32
N ASP A 44 14.88 2.86 9.07
CA ASP A 44 15.17 1.51 8.59
C ASP A 44 13.89 0.71 8.25
N LEU A 45 12.71 1.22 8.61
CA LEU A 45 11.42 0.60 8.28
C LEU A 45 10.53 1.53 7.46
N PRO A 46 9.54 0.96 6.74
CA PRO A 46 8.48 1.74 6.12
C PRO A 46 7.74 2.64 7.11
N LEU A 47 7.21 3.76 6.60
CA LEU A 47 6.49 4.74 7.41
C LEU A 47 5.18 4.17 7.97
N PHE A 48 4.54 3.25 7.25
CA PHE A 48 3.51 2.36 7.77
C PHE A 48 3.36 1.10 6.90
N CYS A 49 2.78 0.05 7.47
CA CYS A 49 2.58 -1.24 6.83
C CYS A 49 1.10 -1.58 6.67
N VAL A 50 0.76 -2.30 5.61
CA VAL A 50 -0.59 -2.82 5.33
C VAL A 50 -0.55 -4.34 5.40
N LEU A 51 -1.30 -4.93 6.32
CA LEU A 51 -1.26 -6.37 6.56
C LEU A 51 -2.38 -7.08 5.81
N VAL A 52 -2.04 -8.15 5.10
CA VAL A 52 -3.02 -9.04 4.47
C VAL A 52 -3.11 -10.35 5.24
N THR A 53 -4.31 -10.63 5.75
CA THR A 53 -4.57 -11.84 6.55
C THR A 53 -4.46 -13.11 5.70
N LYS A 54 -3.67 -14.07 6.17
CA LYS A 54 -3.52 -15.39 5.52
C LYS A 54 -4.82 -16.18 5.57
N GLY A 55 -5.15 -16.89 4.49
CA GLY A 55 -6.24 -17.88 4.48
C GLY A 55 -7.64 -17.28 4.67
N LYS A 56 -7.78 -15.95 4.51
CA LYS A 56 -9.08 -15.28 4.44
C LYS A 56 -9.38 -14.93 2.99
N GLY A 57 -10.54 -15.37 2.52
CA GLY A 57 -11.09 -14.99 1.22
C GLY A 57 -11.89 -13.68 1.31
N GLY A 58 -12.19 -13.09 0.15
CA GLY A 58 -12.93 -11.84 0.02
C GLY A 58 -12.53 -11.07 -1.23
N GLN A 59 -13.19 -9.94 -1.48
CA GLN A 59 -12.79 -9.05 -2.58
C GLN A 59 -11.41 -8.44 -2.26
N PRO A 60 -10.42 -8.54 -3.18
CA PRO A 60 -9.12 -7.92 -2.98
C PRO A 60 -9.27 -6.41 -2.74
N LEU A 61 -8.73 -5.93 -1.64
CA LEU A 61 -8.65 -4.50 -1.39
C LEU A 61 -7.59 -3.89 -2.32
N PRO A 62 -7.92 -2.84 -3.09
CA PRO A 62 -7.02 -2.26 -4.06
C PRO A 62 -6.00 -1.33 -3.39
N GLU A 63 -4.80 -1.26 -3.96
CA GLU A 63 -3.67 -0.46 -3.45
C GLU A 63 -4.00 1.01 -3.24
N ARG A 64 -4.95 1.54 -4.02
CA ARG A 64 -5.46 2.91 -3.88
C ARG A 64 -5.90 3.27 -2.46
N LEU A 65 -6.25 2.30 -1.63
CA LEU A 65 -6.70 2.50 -0.25
C LEU A 65 -5.56 2.92 0.70
N TRP A 66 -4.31 2.62 0.36
CA TRP A 66 -3.10 3.07 1.08
C TRP A 66 -2.13 3.85 0.18
N GLY A 67 -2.61 4.28 -0.99
CA GLY A 67 -1.85 4.98 -2.02
C GLY A 67 -1.41 6.39 -1.61
N SER A 68 -0.24 6.83 -2.06
CA SER A 68 0.29 8.18 -1.79
C SER A 68 -0.51 9.30 -2.47
N GLY A 69 -1.33 8.97 -3.48
CA GLY A 69 -2.03 9.96 -4.29
C GLY A 69 -1.04 10.90 -4.97
N PHE A 70 -1.24 12.21 -4.82
CA PHE A 70 -0.34 13.24 -5.35
C PHE A 70 0.90 13.50 -4.47
N LEU A 71 1.02 12.87 -3.30
CA LEU A 71 2.21 12.99 -2.45
C LEU A 71 3.31 12.04 -2.92
N SER A 72 4.55 12.30 -2.49
CA SER A 72 5.70 11.46 -2.81
C SER A 72 5.46 9.99 -2.46
N ALA A 73 5.91 9.08 -3.34
CA ALA A 73 5.89 7.64 -3.11
C ALA A 73 6.65 7.21 -1.84
N ARG A 74 7.50 8.07 -1.27
CA ARG A 74 8.12 7.85 0.06
C ARG A 74 7.07 7.59 1.15
N HIS A 75 5.89 8.18 1.02
CA HIS A 75 4.80 8.03 1.98
C HIS A 75 3.85 6.86 1.66
N LEU A 76 4.07 6.12 0.57
CA LEU A 76 3.23 4.99 0.19
C LEU A 76 3.30 3.87 1.25
N GLY A 77 2.14 3.29 1.57
CA GLY A 77 2.09 2.15 2.49
C GLY A 77 2.69 0.89 1.87
N VAL A 78 3.44 0.13 2.68
CA VAL A 78 4.04 -1.13 2.22
C VAL A 78 3.14 -2.31 2.59
N GLN A 79 2.63 -3.01 1.58
CA GLN A 79 1.81 -4.20 1.79
C GLN A 79 2.67 -5.41 2.17
N LEU A 80 2.34 -6.04 3.29
CA LEU A 80 2.96 -7.26 3.79
C LEU A 80 2.00 -8.44 3.59
N ARG A 81 2.47 -9.44 2.85
CA ARG A 81 1.78 -10.71 2.61
C ARG A 81 2.22 -11.74 3.64
N ALA A 82 1.33 -12.65 3.99
CA ALA A 82 1.68 -13.75 4.86
C ALA A 82 2.52 -14.79 4.10
N GLY A 83 3.71 -15.12 4.62
CA GLY A 83 4.60 -16.12 4.04
C GLY A 83 6.06 -15.66 4.03
N VAL A 84 6.90 -16.45 3.37
CA VAL A 84 8.35 -16.20 3.24
C VAL A 84 8.65 -14.96 2.38
N ASP A 85 7.85 -14.72 1.35
CA ASP A 85 7.95 -13.52 0.49
C ASP A 85 6.97 -12.44 0.97
N THR A 86 7.31 -11.83 2.11
CA THR A 86 6.42 -10.87 2.79
C THR A 86 6.21 -9.59 1.97
N VAL A 87 7.23 -9.11 1.24
CA VAL A 87 7.12 -7.97 0.32
C VAL A 87 7.17 -8.51 -1.10
N LEU A 88 6.22 -8.06 -1.94
CA LEU A 88 6.15 -8.47 -3.34
C LEU A 88 7.40 -8.00 -4.09
N ILE A 89 8.10 -8.94 -4.73
CA ILE A 89 9.31 -8.69 -5.55
C ILE A 89 10.42 -8.00 -4.73
N LEU A 90 10.71 -8.54 -3.55
CA LEU A 90 11.90 -8.14 -2.79
C LEU A 90 13.15 -8.98 -3.16
N ASN A 91 12.92 -10.26 -3.43
CA ASN A 91 13.96 -11.21 -3.77
C ASN A 91 14.21 -11.20 -5.28
N ASP A 92 15.47 -11.37 -5.68
CA ASP A 92 15.79 -11.51 -7.10
C ASP A 92 15.17 -12.81 -7.64
N PRO A 93 14.69 -12.80 -8.89
CA PRO A 93 14.23 -14.03 -9.50
C PRO A 93 15.38 -15.06 -9.58
N PRO A 94 15.08 -16.36 -9.49
CA PRO A 94 16.10 -17.40 -9.53
C PRO A 94 16.95 -17.28 -10.81
N GLY A 95 18.28 -17.30 -10.65
CA GLY A 95 19.22 -17.26 -11.77
C GLY A 95 19.70 -15.86 -12.19
N LEU A 96 19.25 -14.78 -11.54
CA LEU A 96 19.80 -13.43 -11.74
C LEU A 96 20.74 -13.06 -10.58
N ASP A 97 22.04 -12.93 -10.89
CA ASP A 97 23.03 -12.40 -9.97
C ASP A 97 23.09 -10.86 -10.05
N ARG A 98 22.87 -10.18 -8.92
CA ARG A 98 22.92 -8.71 -8.80
C ARG A 98 24.25 -8.11 -9.27
N ARG A 99 25.35 -8.85 -9.17
CA ARG A 99 26.68 -8.36 -9.59
C ARG A 99 26.92 -8.48 -11.09
N THR A 100 26.22 -9.38 -11.76
CA THR A 100 26.53 -9.73 -13.15
C THR A 100 25.72 -8.90 -14.16
N GLY A 101 24.76 -8.08 -13.70
CA GLY A 101 24.01 -7.15 -14.55
C GLY A 101 23.43 -7.89 -15.76
N GLY A 102 22.54 -8.85 -15.49
CA GLY A 102 22.04 -9.81 -16.48
C GLY A 102 21.67 -9.13 -17.79
N ALA A 103 22.42 -9.47 -18.84
CA ALA A 103 22.09 -9.11 -20.20
C ALA A 103 20.63 -9.48 -20.47
N CYS A 104 19.88 -8.50 -20.96
CA CYS A 104 18.57 -8.71 -21.56
C CYS A 104 18.74 -9.70 -22.71
N SER A 105 18.44 -10.98 -22.46
CA SER A 105 18.24 -11.97 -23.51
C SER A 105 16.75 -11.99 -23.81
N THR A 106 16.41 -11.30 -24.89
CA THR A 106 15.14 -11.36 -25.60
C THR A 106 14.69 -12.80 -25.79
N LEU A 107 13.50 -13.11 -25.29
CA LEU A 107 12.55 -14.04 -25.92
C LEU A 107 11.17 -13.39 -25.86
#